data_AF-A0A956SIF7-F1
#
_entry.id   AF-A0A956SIF7-F1
#
_cell.length_a   1.000
_cell.length_b   1.000
_cell.length_c   1.000
_cell.angle_alpha   90.00
_cell.angle_beta   90.00
_cell.angle_gamma   90.00
#
_symmetry.space_group_name_H-M   'P 1'
#
loop_
_entity.id
_entity.type
_entity.pdbx_description
1 polymer ?
#
loop_
_entity_poly.entity_id
_entity_poly.type
_entity_poly.pdbx_seq_one_letter_code
_entity_poly.pdbx_strand_id
1 'polypeptide(L)'
;MRVRRRGDRPHPSRGQPRAGGTGRHDVPCAAAGGYHHAAATTADRHHHATTAAGRHHHAATTAGRHHHTAATAGRHDHTATAAGRHHHAAATAGGHDDSAATAGGHHHTGATSPAASPPPPPPPSAPVLGLNGSFEGRSIFPANNAWNTPIDAEPVDPNSAAILAKIGLTDRLHPDFGANWNGGPFGIPYIVVPDTLTRSAVTFDYASESDPGPYPIPPNPPIEPGGDRHLLVVVQGEYRAYELFNLRQVGGQWRAGSGAIWDLAAGNARPAGWTSADAAGLPILPGLVRYDEVHERGEITHALRFTVSRTRRAYLPPASHWASSSTDPLDPPMGMRVRLKASFDESGYPAPMRVILRALKRYGMIVADNGSDFYLSGTADARWNDGMNNTLKQLRVSDFEVVRMQGLVTP
;
A
#
# COMPACT_ATOMS: atom_id res chain seq x y z
N MET A 1 -24.13 -18.05 60.92
CA MET A 1 -22.87 -18.36 60.20
C MET A 1 -22.86 -17.55 58.88
N ARG A 2 -22.82 -16.22 58.97
CA ARG A 2 -21.74 -15.29 58.58
C ARG A 2 -21.26 -15.33 57.11
N VAL A 3 -21.72 -14.31 56.39
CA VAL A 3 -21.29 -13.76 55.09
C VAL A 3 -19.80 -13.36 55.08
N ARG A 4 -19.07 -13.57 53.97
CA ARG A 4 -18.01 -12.64 53.49
C ARG A 4 -17.86 -12.64 51.95
N ARG A 5 -17.82 -11.42 51.41
CA ARG A 5 -17.42 -11.00 50.04
C ARG A 5 -15.93 -10.58 50.04
N ARG A 6 -15.34 -10.65 48.82
CA ARG A 6 -14.25 -9.85 48.22
C ARG A 6 -12.83 -9.84 48.82
N GLY A 7 -11.86 -9.79 47.91
CA GLY A 7 -10.48 -9.38 48.12
C GLY A 7 -9.72 -9.20 46.80
N ASP A 8 -9.82 -8.00 46.24
CA ASP A 8 -9.05 -7.47 45.11
C ASP A 8 -7.54 -7.44 45.43
N ARG A 9 -6.67 -7.72 44.43
CA ARG A 9 -5.22 -7.44 44.48
C ARG A 9 -4.91 -6.20 43.61
N PRO A 10 -4.26 -5.14 44.13
CA PRO A 10 -3.90 -3.97 43.32
C PRO A 10 -2.53 -4.12 42.62
N HIS A 11 -2.46 -3.60 41.39
CA HIS A 11 -1.23 -3.32 40.62
C HIS A 11 -0.50 -2.07 41.18
N PRO A 12 0.84 -1.97 41.09
CA PRO A 12 1.62 -0.86 41.62
C PRO A 12 1.53 0.41 40.74
N SER A 13 1.22 1.55 41.36
CA SER A 13 1.19 2.89 40.76
C SER A 13 2.61 3.43 40.47
N ARG A 14 2.87 3.89 39.23
CA ARG A 14 4.02 4.76 38.89
C ARG A 14 3.78 6.17 39.45
N GLY A 15 4.72 6.68 40.26
CA GLY A 15 4.60 7.96 40.96
C GLY A 15 4.72 9.19 40.06
N GLN A 16 3.92 10.23 40.37
CA GLN A 16 4.02 11.59 39.85
C GLN A 16 4.94 12.44 40.75
N PRO A 17 5.90 13.21 40.23
CA PRO A 17 6.56 14.24 41.03
C PRO A 17 5.70 15.51 41.06
N ARG A 18 5.07 15.81 42.20
CA ARG A 18 4.48 17.13 42.50
C ARG A 18 5.43 17.86 43.45
N ALA A 19 6.01 18.98 43.02
CA ALA A 19 6.82 19.84 43.89
C ALA A 19 6.00 21.08 44.28
N GLY A 20 5.80 21.29 45.58
CA GLY A 20 5.20 22.52 46.14
C GLY A 20 6.02 22.97 47.34
N GLY A 21 6.42 24.24 47.39
CA GLY A 21 7.21 24.80 48.47
C GLY A 21 7.30 26.33 48.41
N THR A 22 7.38 26.97 49.58
CA THR A 22 7.59 28.40 49.76
C THR A 22 9.04 28.66 50.19
N GLY A 23 9.79 29.45 49.42
CA GLY A 23 11.23 29.70 49.60
C GLY A 23 12.02 29.74 48.28
N ARG A 24 13.28 30.19 48.27
CA ARG A 24 14.12 30.14 47.05
C ARG A 24 14.43 28.69 46.67
N HIS A 25 13.94 28.21 45.52
CA HIS A 25 14.23 26.87 45.02
C HIS A 25 14.48 26.86 43.50
N ASP A 26 15.40 25.99 43.05
CA ASP A 26 15.61 25.62 41.65
C ASP A 26 14.97 24.24 41.42
N VAL A 27 14.03 24.12 40.47
CA VAL A 27 13.37 22.83 40.14
C VAL A 27 13.60 22.50 38.66
N PRO A 28 14.63 21.73 38.30
CA PRO A 28 14.80 21.22 36.95
C PRO A 28 13.94 19.98 36.70
N CYS A 29 13.22 19.93 35.59
CA CYS A 29 12.53 18.73 35.11
C CYS A 29 12.96 18.40 33.68
N ALA A 30 13.53 17.21 33.47
CA ALA A 30 13.93 16.68 32.17
C ALA A 30 13.21 15.36 31.90
N ALA A 31 12.52 15.25 30.76
CA ALA A 31 11.83 14.03 30.34
C ALA A 31 12.01 13.78 28.83
N ALA A 32 12.37 12.55 28.46
CA ALA A 32 12.56 12.13 27.07
C ALA A 32 11.69 10.91 26.74
N GLY A 33 10.82 11.02 25.74
CA GLY A 33 10.05 9.91 25.16
C GLY A 33 8.82 9.47 25.97
N GLY A 34 7.66 9.41 25.31
CA GLY A 34 6.36 9.04 25.89
C GLY A 34 5.45 10.25 26.22
N TYR A 35 4.20 9.99 26.63
CA TYR A 35 3.26 11.03 27.10
C TYR A 35 3.61 11.43 28.54
N HIS A 36 3.95 12.69 28.77
CA HIS A 36 4.32 13.22 30.09
C HIS A 36 3.47 14.42 30.48
N HIS A 37 3.08 14.47 31.76
CA HIS A 37 2.42 15.61 32.42
C HIS A 37 3.29 16.12 33.57
N ALA A 38 3.65 17.40 33.54
CA ALA A 38 4.34 18.08 34.63
C ALA A 38 3.54 19.33 35.05
N ALA A 39 3.31 19.46 36.36
CA ALA A 39 2.61 20.59 36.96
C ALA A 39 3.39 21.15 38.15
N ALA A 40 3.67 22.44 38.13
CA ALA A 40 4.37 23.14 39.20
C ALA A 40 3.54 24.33 39.72
N THR A 41 3.56 24.53 41.03
CA THR A 41 2.92 25.70 41.68
C THR A 41 3.89 26.32 42.68
N THR A 42 4.33 27.55 42.41
CA THR A 42 5.36 28.24 43.22
C THR A 42 4.97 29.69 43.52
N ALA A 43 5.41 30.21 44.67
CA ALA A 43 5.14 31.58 45.12
C ALA A 43 6.39 32.24 45.72
N ASP A 44 6.69 33.49 45.33
CA ASP A 44 7.89 34.31 45.62
C ASP A 44 8.96 34.33 44.50
N ARG A 45 10.27 34.35 44.82
CA ARG A 45 11.35 34.36 43.83
C ARG A 45 11.73 32.95 43.40
N HIS A 46 11.45 32.60 42.14
CA HIS A 46 11.65 31.26 41.60
C HIS A 46 12.24 31.25 40.18
N HIS A 47 13.09 30.25 39.91
CA HIS A 47 13.56 29.89 38.58
C HIS A 47 13.04 28.49 38.23
N HIS A 48 12.37 28.34 37.08
CA HIS A 48 11.85 27.06 36.63
C HIS A 48 12.26 26.81 35.18
N ALA A 49 12.93 25.68 34.95
CA ALA A 49 13.45 25.30 33.64
C ALA A 49 12.99 23.90 33.24
N THR A 50 12.39 23.78 32.07
CA THR A 50 11.95 22.50 31.52
C THR A 50 12.54 22.23 30.13
N THR A 51 12.94 20.98 29.92
CA THR A 51 13.39 20.49 28.61
C THR A 51 12.71 19.17 28.31
N ALA A 52 11.91 19.12 27.24
CA ALA A 52 11.07 17.97 26.92
C ALA A 52 11.05 17.67 25.41
N ALA A 53 11.06 16.37 25.07
CA ALA A 53 10.93 15.90 23.70
C ALA A 53 9.82 14.83 23.56
N GLY A 54 8.95 14.98 22.56
CA GLY A 54 7.78 14.12 22.33
C GLY A 54 6.45 14.81 22.65
N ARG A 55 5.35 14.04 22.78
CA ARG A 55 4.05 14.59 23.18
C ARG A 55 4.02 14.90 24.68
N HIS A 56 3.86 16.16 25.04
CA HIS A 56 3.85 16.58 26.43
C HIS A 56 2.88 17.73 26.68
N HIS A 57 2.37 17.81 27.91
CA HIS A 57 1.56 18.92 28.40
C HIS A 57 2.20 19.47 29.67
N HIS A 58 2.52 20.77 29.67
CA HIS A 58 3.16 21.45 30.78
C HIS A 58 2.26 22.58 31.30
N ALA A 59 2.00 22.57 32.61
CA ALA A 59 1.21 23.61 33.27
C ALA A 59 1.98 24.21 34.45
N ALA A 60 2.20 25.52 34.43
CA ALA A 60 2.85 26.23 35.53
C ALA A 60 1.98 27.38 36.05
N THR A 61 1.78 27.41 37.37
CA THR A 61 1.10 28.52 38.05
C THR A 61 2.08 29.17 39.02
N THR A 62 2.46 30.43 38.78
CA THR A 62 3.50 31.10 39.58
C THR A 62 3.07 32.48 40.03
N ALA A 63 3.46 32.88 41.24
CA ALA A 63 3.19 34.20 41.80
C ALA A 63 4.48 34.83 42.37
N GLY A 64 4.71 36.13 42.16
CA GLY A 64 5.91 36.84 42.63
C GLY A 64 6.88 37.21 41.51
N ARG A 65 8.19 37.28 41.79
CA ARG A 65 9.23 37.57 40.78
C ARG A 65 9.81 36.27 40.23
N HIS A 66 9.51 35.90 38.99
CA HIS A 66 9.89 34.60 38.45
C HIS A 66 10.52 34.66 37.06
N HIS A 67 11.41 33.70 36.77
CA HIS A 67 11.96 33.45 35.43
C HIS A 67 11.61 32.02 35.02
N HIS A 68 10.91 31.86 33.90
CA HIS A 68 10.54 30.57 33.34
C HIS A 68 11.17 30.37 31.96
N THR A 69 11.87 29.26 31.77
CA THR A 69 12.46 28.88 30.47
C THR A 69 12.01 27.48 30.06
N ALA A 70 11.39 27.34 28.90
CA ALA A 70 10.99 26.04 28.34
C ALA A 70 11.64 25.81 26.96
N ALA A 71 12.24 24.63 26.76
CA ALA A 71 12.77 24.19 25.48
C ALA A 71 12.12 22.86 25.09
N THR A 72 11.31 22.86 24.03
CA THR A 72 10.40 21.75 23.71
C THR A 72 10.47 21.35 22.24
N ALA A 73 10.49 20.03 21.98
CA ALA A 73 10.49 19.49 20.62
C ALA A 73 9.40 18.42 20.44
N GLY A 74 8.60 18.51 19.36
CA GLY A 74 7.44 17.65 19.10
C GLY A 74 6.09 18.35 19.31
N ARG A 75 4.98 17.59 19.28
CA ARG A 75 3.63 18.14 19.54
C ARG A 75 3.42 18.44 21.01
N HIS A 76 3.10 19.67 21.38
CA HIS A 76 2.93 20.02 22.80
C HIS A 76 1.97 21.18 23.06
N ASP A 77 1.40 21.15 24.26
CA ASP A 77 0.54 22.20 24.82
C ASP A 77 1.21 22.77 26.08
N HIS A 78 1.42 24.08 26.12
CA HIS A 78 2.01 24.74 27.26
C HIS A 78 1.10 25.85 27.78
N THR A 79 0.75 25.76 29.07
CA THR A 79 -0.09 26.72 29.77
C THR A 79 0.66 27.33 30.95
N ALA A 80 0.76 28.66 30.98
CA ALA A 80 1.36 29.39 32.08
C ALA A 80 0.40 30.46 32.62
N THR A 81 0.16 30.43 33.93
CA THR A 81 -0.58 31.47 34.65
C THR A 81 0.35 32.16 35.64
N ALA A 82 0.55 33.47 35.46
CA ALA A 82 1.57 34.23 36.17
C ALA A 82 1.01 35.53 36.76
N ALA A 83 1.28 35.79 38.04
CA ALA A 83 0.95 37.05 38.71
C ALA A 83 2.22 37.72 39.29
N GLY A 84 2.49 38.97 38.93
CA GLY A 84 3.70 39.72 39.34
C GLY A 84 4.67 40.02 38.19
N ARG A 85 5.88 40.52 38.50
CA ARG A 85 6.91 40.80 37.48
C ARG A 85 7.59 39.51 37.04
N HIS A 86 7.60 39.21 35.75
CA HIS A 86 8.10 37.94 35.25
C HIS A 86 8.79 38.02 33.89
N HIS A 87 9.66 37.04 33.63
CA HIS A 87 10.31 36.81 32.34
C HIS A 87 10.00 35.38 31.87
N HIS A 88 9.47 35.25 30.66
CA HIS A 88 9.13 33.97 30.05
C HIS A 88 9.83 33.84 28.70
N ALA A 89 10.63 32.79 28.53
CA ALA A 89 11.26 32.46 27.26
C ALA A 89 10.94 31.01 26.88
N ALA A 90 10.40 30.81 25.69
CA ALA A 90 10.10 29.50 25.13
C ALA A 90 10.76 29.34 23.75
N ALA A 91 11.41 28.19 23.54
CA ALA A 91 11.97 27.79 22.26
C ALA A 91 11.35 26.46 21.85
N THR A 92 10.58 26.46 20.76
CA THR A 92 9.72 25.34 20.35
C THR A 92 10.06 24.87 18.94
N ALA A 93 10.05 23.55 18.72
CA ALA A 93 10.22 22.94 17.39
C ALA A 93 9.17 21.84 17.15
N GLY A 94 8.24 22.07 16.21
CA GLY A 94 7.10 21.19 15.92
C GLY A 94 5.74 21.89 16.02
N GLY A 95 4.64 21.15 15.86
CA GLY A 95 3.29 21.71 16.03
C GLY A 95 3.01 22.02 17.50
N HIS A 96 2.63 23.25 17.83
CA HIS A 96 2.50 23.73 19.22
C HIS A 96 1.29 24.64 19.38
N ASP A 97 0.71 24.64 20.58
CA ASP A 97 -0.26 25.64 21.06
C ASP A 97 0.24 26.22 22.41
N ASP A 98 0.49 27.53 22.44
CA ASP A 98 1.01 28.25 23.60
C ASP A 98 -0.04 29.25 24.12
N SER A 99 -0.44 29.12 25.39
CA SER A 99 -1.41 30.01 26.04
C SER A 99 -0.83 30.57 27.34
N ALA A 100 -0.68 31.90 27.44
CA ALA A 100 -0.19 32.58 28.64
C ALA A 100 -1.20 33.62 29.15
N ALA A 101 -1.57 33.55 30.43
CA ALA A 101 -2.41 34.54 31.10
C ALA A 101 -1.61 35.25 32.20
N THR A 102 -1.40 36.56 32.04
CA THR A 102 -0.47 37.33 32.89
C THR A 102 -1.13 38.56 33.49
N ALA A 103 -0.87 38.81 34.79
CA ALA A 103 -1.23 40.06 35.45
C ALA A 103 0.03 40.75 36.03
N GLY A 104 0.41 41.90 35.45
CA GLY A 104 1.59 42.69 35.85
C GLY A 104 2.51 43.11 34.69
N GLY A 105 3.64 43.75 34.99
CA GLY A 105 4.65 44.13 33.99
C GLY A 105 5.41 42.90 33.46
N HIS A 106 5.38 42.69 32.13
CA HIS A 106 5.87 41.48 31.47
C HIS A 106 6.76 41.80 30.25
N HIS A 107 7.66 40.86 29.91
CA HIS A 107 8.45 40.86 28.68
C HIS A 107 8.51 39.42 28.15
N HIS A 108 8.11 39.20 26.90
CA HIS A 108 7.99 37.88 26.28
C HIS A 108 8.87 37.80 25.03
N THR A 109 9.68 36.75 24.92
CA THR A 109 10.51 36.46 23.73
C THR A 109 10.26 35.03 23.29
N GLY A 110 9.73 34.84 22.09
CA GLY A 110 9.51 33.53 21.47
C GLY A 110 10.30 33.43 20.16
N ALA A 111 11.00 32.31 19.95
CA ALA A 111 11.69 32.00 18.70
C ALA A 111 11.23 30.63 18.21
N THR A 112 10.66 30.57 17.01
CA THR A 112 10.26 29.34 16.33
C THR A 112 11.25 29.05 15.21
N SER A 113 11.91 27.90 15.27
CA SER A 113 12.74 27.40 14.16
C SER A 113 11.91 26.40 13.36
N PRO A 114 11.80 26.52 12.02
CA PRO A 114 11.16 25.49 11.22
C PRO A 114 11.95 24.18 11.39
N ALA A 115 11.24 23.11 11.72
CA ALA A 115 11.84 21.78 11.79
C ALA A 115 12.48 21.46 10.43
N ALA A 116 13.75 21.07 10.44
CA ALA A 116 14.45 20.65 9.23
C ALA A 116 13.64 19.54 8.54
N SER A 117 13.40 19.69 7.23
CA SER A 117 12.76 18.65 6.44
C SER A 117 13.54 17.34 6.61
N PRO A 118 12.86 16.20 6.84
CA PRO A 118 13.56 14.92 6.89
C PRO A 118 14.35 14.73 5.59
N PRO A 119 15.54 14.11 5.65
CA PRO A 119 16.30 13.81 4.44
C PRO A 119 15.41 13.03 3.46
N PRO A 120 15.54 13.24 2.14
CA PRO A 120 14.79 12.45 1.17
C PRO A 120 15.07 10.97 1.42
N PRO A 121 14.07 10.08 1.25
CA PRO A 121 14.30 8.65 1.40
C PRO A 121 15.43 8.22 0.46
N PRO A 122 16.24 7.22 0.85
CA PRO A 122 17.27 6.69 -0.03
C PRO A 122 16.64 6.27 -1.36
N PRO A 123 17.39 6.34 -2.49
CA PRO A 123 16.89 5.84 -3.76
C PRO A 123 16.44 4.38 -3.59
N PRO A 124 15.33 3.98 -4.23
CA PRO A 124 14.80 2.64 -4.06
C PRO A 124 15.85 1.60 -4.48
N SER A 125 16.06 0.60 -3.63
CA SER A 125 16.99 -0.49 -3.91
C SER A 125 16.59 -1.23 -5.18
N ALA A 126 17.57 -1.83 -5.85
CA ALA A 126 17.29 -2.69 -6.99
C ALA A 126 16.50 -3.93 -6.54
N PRO A 127 15.61 -4.48 -7.39
CA PRO A 127 14.89 -5.71 -7.06
C PRO A 127 15.84 -6.86 -6.72
N VAL A 128 15.51 -7.71 -5.75
CA VAL A 128 16.33 -8.84 -5.34
C VAL A 128 16.36 -9.89 -6.46
N LEU A 129 17.54 -10.43 -6.78
CA LEU A 129 17.66 -11.50 -7.79
C LEU A 129 17.01 -12.81 -7.30
N GLY A 130 16.40 -13.55 -8.23
CA GLY A 130 15.80 -14.86 -7.97
C GLY A 130 14.29 -14.92 -8.15
N LEU A 131 13.74 -16.10 -7.88
CA LEU A 131 12.29 -16.37 -7.95
C LEU A 131 11.55 -15.50 -6.93
N ASN A 132 10.50 -14.82 -7.37
CA ASN A 132 9.69 -13.90 -6.56
C ASN A 132 10.51 -12.82 -5.83
N GLY A 133 11.60 -12.35 -6.44
CA GLY A 133 12.49 -11.38 -5.83
C GLY A 133 11.80 -10.05 -5.51
N SER A 134 11.83 -9.66 -4.23
CA SER A 134 11.29 -8.40 -3.71
C SER A 134 11.75 -7.20 -4.52
N PHE A 135 10.85 -6.25 -4.76
CA PHE A 135 11.19 -4.98 -5.40
C PHE A 135 11.80 -3.96 -4.43
N GLU A 136 11.95 -4.32 -3.14
CA GLU A 136 12.52 -3.47 -2.09
C GLU A 136 11.85 -2.09 -2.03
N GLY A 137 10.54 -2.07 -2.22
CA GLY A 137 9.72 -0.85 -2.24
C GLY A 137 9.83 -0.02 -3.52
N ARG A 138 10.59 -0.44 -4.53
CA ARG A 138 10.61 0.21 -5.85
C ARG A 138 9.29 -0.02 -6.58
N SER A 139 8.54 1.05 -6.82
CA SER A 139 7.26 1.00 -7.53
C SER A 139 7.41 0.53 -8.97
N ILE A 140 6.57 -0.43 -9.36
CA ILE A 140 6.34 -0.74 -10.77
C ILE A 140 5.42 0.34 -11.34
N PHE A 141 5.91 1.00 -12.39
CA PHE A 141 5.33 2.17 -13.04
C PHE A 141 5.27 3.44 -12.19
N PRO A 142 5.17 4.62 -12.84
CA PRO A 142 4.97 5.89 -12.14
C PRO A 142 3.66 5.94 -11.33
N ALA A 143 3.60 6.81 -10.31
CA ALA A 143 2.40 6.97 -9.47
C ALA A 143 1.15 7.43 -10.26
N ASN A 144 1.33 8.18 -11.35
CA ASN A 144 0.26 8.62 -12.25
C ASN A 144 -0.09 7.59 -13.34
N ASN A 145 0.52 6.41 -13.31
CA ASN A 145 0.14 5.32 -14.19
C ASN A 145 -1.24 4.77 -13.78
N ALA A 146 -2.04 4.29 -14.73
CA ALA A 146 -3.37 3.76 -14.48
C ALA A 146 -3.39 2.63 -13.42
N TRP A 147 -2.34 1.81 -13.37
CA TRP A 147 -2.16 0.77 -12.33
C TRP A 147 -2.04 1.38 -10.93
N ASN A 148 -1.33 2.50 -10.77
CA ASN A 148 -1.01 3.09 -9.47
C ASN A 148 -1.93 4.24 -9.06
N THR A 149 -2.88 4.60 -9.93
CA THR A 149 -3.83 5.68 -9.67
C THR A 149 -4.96 5.18 -8.76
N PRO A 150 -5.19 5.80 -7.58
CA PRO A 150 -6.36 5.52 -6.75
C PRO A 150 -7.65 5.87 -7.47
N ILE A 151 -8.69 5.07 -7.25
CA ILE A 151 -10.01 5.16 -7.89
C ILE A 151 -11.17 5.06 -6.90
N ASP A 152 -10.90 5.11 -5.59
CA ASP A 152 -11.90 5.01 -4.54
C ASP A 152 -12.91 6.17 -4.56
N ALA A 153 -12.53 7.31 -5.14
CA ALA A 153 -13.39 8.48 -5.32
C ALA A 153 -14.02 8.58 -6.72
N GLU A 154 -13.67 7.70 -7.66
CA GLU A 154 -14.19 7.77 -9.02
C GLU A 154 -15.70 7.45 -9.06
N PRO A 155 -16.47 8.01 -10.00
CA PRO A 155 -17.89 7.71 -10.09
C PRO A 155 -18.13 6.23 -10.44
N VAL A 156 -19.26 5.70 -9.99
CA VAL A 156 -19.73 4.36 -10.36
C VAL A 156 -20.32 4.41 -11.77
N ASP A 157 -20.11 3.36 -12.56
CA ASP A 157 -20.73 3.24 -13.88
C ASP A 157 -22.25 3.06 -13.75
N PRO A 158 -23.08 3.78 -14.53
CA PRO A 158 -24.54 3.61 -14.49
C PRO A 158 -25.01 2.19 -14.76
N ASN A 159 -24.25 1.40 -15.54
CA ASN A 159 -24.57 0.00 -15.85
C ASN A 159 -23.94 -1.00 -14.87
N SER A 160 -23.26 -0.52 -13.81
CA SER A 160 -22.54 -1.36 -12.84
C SER A 160 -23.38 -2.55 -12.34
N ALA A 161 -24.61 -2.31 -11.89
CA ALA A 161 -25.49 -3.37 -11.38
C ALA A 161 -25.85 -4.41 -12.46
N ALA A 162 -26.10 -3.96 -13.69
CA ALA A 162 -26.49 -4.86 -14.80
C ALA A 162 -25.30 -5.70 -15.28
N ILE A 163 -24.10 -5.11 -15.38
CA ILE A 163 -22.88 -5.82 -15.76
C ILE A 163 -22.52 -6.86 -14.69
N LEU A 164 -22.53 -6.48 -13.41
CA LEU A 164 -22.23 -7.42 -12.32
C LEU A 164 -23.27 -8.55 -12.21
N ALA A 165 -24.54 -8.27 -12.54
CA ALA A 165 -25.58 -9.29 -12.63
C ALA A 165 -25.37 -10.25 -13.81
N LYS A 166 -24.82 -9.77 -14.93
CA LYS A 166 -24.45 -10.58 -16.08
C LYS A 166 -23.30 -11.54 -15.78
N ILE A 167 -22.31 -11.09 -15.01
CA ILE A 167 -21.20 -11.92 -14.52
C ILE A 167 -21.76 -12.98 -13.56
N GLY A 168 -22.43 -12.54 -12.48
CA GLY A 168 -23.03 -13.43 -11.49
C GLY A 168 -22.91 -12.88 -10.07
N LEU A 169 -23.96 -12.22 -9.55
CA LEU A 169 -23.89 -11.53 -8.25
C LEU A 169 -23.50 -12.43 -7.06
N THR A 170 -23.81 -13.73 -7.15
CA THR A 170 -23.53 -14.70 -6.08
C THR A 170 -22.16 -15.33 -6.19
N ASP A 171 -21.48 -15.16 -7.32
CA ASP A 171 -20.17 -15.73 -7.56
C ASP A 171 -19.16 -15.12 -6.60
N ARG A 172 -18.13 -15.90 -6.30
CA ARG A 172 -17.17 -15.58 -5.25
C ARG A 172 -15.86 -15.18 -5.87
N LEU A 173 -15.19 -14.22 -5.24
CA LEU A 173 -13.79 -13.95 -5.55
C LEU A 173 -12.97 -15.21 -5.31
N HIS A 174 -12.21 -15.64 -6.31
CA HIS A 174 -11.33 -16.79 -6.18
C HIS A 174 -9.88 -16.31 -6.15
N PRO A 175 -9.15 -16.46 -5.03
CA PRO A 175 -7.71 -16.25 -5.02
C PRO A 175 -7.03 -17.35 -5.83
N ASP A 176 -6.53 -17.02 -7.01
CA ASP A 176 -5.85 -17.94 -7.93
C ASP A 176 -4.33 -17.90 -7.69
N PHE A 177 -3.96 -18.06 -6.42
CA PHE A 177 -2.59 -18.12 -5.96
C PHE A 177 -2.50 -18.74 -4.56
N GLY A 178 -1.38 -19.39 -4.26
CA GLY A 178 -1.16 -19.99 -2.96
C GLY A 178 0.07 -20.89 -2.88
N ALA A 179 0.21 -21.56 -1.74
CA ALA A 179 1.40 -22.34 -1.39
C ALA A 179 1.29 -23.82 -1.77
N ASN A 180 0.08 -24.38 -1.82
CA ASN A 180 -0.08 -25.81 -2.05
C ASN A 180 -1.28 -26.19 -2.91
N TRP A 181 -1.00 -26.47 -4.18
CA TRP A 181 -1.87 -27.13 -5.13
C TRP A 181 -1.06 -28.15 -5.93
N ASN A 182 -1.51 -29.41 -5.99
CA ASN A 182 -0.79 -30.50 -6.66
C ASN A 182 0.68 -30.67 -6.22
N GLY A 183 1.00 -30.37 -4.96
CA GLY A 183 2.32 -30.59 -4.37
C GLY A 183 3.30 -29.40 -4.48
N GLY A 184 2.83 -28.23 -4.90
CA GLY A 184 3.63 -27.01 -4.92
C GLY A 184 2.81 -25.72 -4.94
N PRO A 185 3.46 -24.55 -4.95
CA PRO A 185 2.77 -23.28 -5.06
C PRO A 185 2.08 -23.12 -6.42
N PHE A 186 1.00 -22.34 -6.46
CA PHE A 186 0.23 -22.04 -7.66
C PHE A 186 -0.04 -20.53 -7.79
N GLY A 187 -0.40 -20.10 -8.99
CA GLY A 187 -0.38 -18.71 -9.43
C GLY A 187 0.70 -18.49 -10.49
N ILE A 188 0.96 -17.23 -10.84
CA ILE A 188 1.90 -16.88 -11.92
C ILE A 188 3.26 -16.53 -11.32
N PRO A 189 4.31 -17.36 -11.49
CA PRO A 189 5.64 -17.05 -10.99
C PRO A 189 6.31 -15.94 -11.79
N TYR A 190 7.22 -15.20 -11.15
CA TYR A 190 8.17 -14.33 -11.84
C TYR A 190 9.58 -14.53 -11.29
N ILE A 191 10.58 -14.22 -12.11
CA ILE A 191 11.99 -14.29 -11.70
C ILE A 191 12.71 -12.99 -12.02
N VAL A 192 13.50 -12.50 -11.07
CA VAL A 192 14.40 -11.38 -11.28
C VAL A 192 15.78 -11.93 -11.66
N VAL A 193 16.32 -11.47 -12.79
CA VAL A 193 17.60 -11.93 -13.34
C VAL A 193 18.56 -10.76 -13.52
N PRO A 194 19.88 -11.00 -13.49
CA PRO A 194 20.86 -9.97 -13.82
C PRO A 194 20.77 -9.60 -15.31
N ASP A 195 21.20 -8.39 -15.65
CA ASP A 195 21.32 -7.90 -17.03
C ASP A 195 22.39 -8.65 -17.85
N THR A 196 23.30 -9.37 -17.17
CA THR A 196 24.29 -10.25 -17.78
C THR A 196 23.74 -11.60 -18.26
N LEU A 197 22.46 -11.92 -18.01
CA LEU A 197 21.87 -13.17 -18.47
C LEU A 197 21.80 -13.23 -20.00
N THR A 198 22.33 -14.31 -20.58
CA THR A 198 22.23 -14.56 -22.02
C THR A 198 20.76 -14.63 -22.46
N ARG A 199 20.41 -13.87 -23.50
CA ARG A 199 19.06 -13.86 -24.06
C ARG A 199 18.90 -14.88 -25.17
N SER A 200 17.69 -15.42 -25.29
CA SER A 200 17.30 -16.38 -26.31
C SER A 200 16.37 -15.73 -27.35
N ALA A 201 16.51 -16.15 -28.60
CA ALA A 201 15.49 -15.87 -29.61
C ALA A 201 14.22 -16.67 -29.32
N VAL A 202 13.05 -16.08 -29.58
CA VAL A 202 11.75 -16.72 -29.42
C VAL A 202 10.95 -16.52 -30.70
N THR A 203 10.30 -17.59 -31.16
CA THR A 203 9.34 -17.51 -32.28
C THR A 203 7.92 -17.42 -31.74
N PHE A 204 7.05 -16.67 -32.42
CA PHE A 204 5.72 -16.35 -31.92
C PHE A 204 4.61 -16.87 -32.83
N ASP A 205 3.53 -17.37 -32.22
CA ASP A 205 2.29 -17.68 -32.92
C ASP A 205 1.57 -16.37 -33.34
N TYR A 206 1.61 -15.34 -32.48
CA TYR A 206 1.08 -13.99 -32.70
C TYR A 206 2.20 -12.98 -32.97
N ALA A 207 3.03 -13.26 -33.98
CA ALA A 207 4.24 -12.47 -34.24
C ALA A 207 3.98 -10.99 -34.58
N SER A 208 2.87 -10.67 -35.24
CA SER A 208 2.50 -9.29 -35.59
C SER A 208 2.10 -8.42 -34.40
N GLU A 209 1.85 -9.04 -33.25
CA GLU A 209 1.44 -8.39 -32.00
C GLU A 209 2.40 -8.75 -30.85
N SER A 210 3.63 -9.16 -31.17
CA SER A 210 4.66 -9.52 -30.19
C SER A 210 5.90 -8.67 -30.35
N ASP A 211 6.57 -8.38 -29.24
CA ASP A 211 7.89 -7.76 -29.29
C ASP A 211 8.92 -8.82 -29.71
N PRO A 212 9.77 -8.56 -30.71
CA PRO A 212 10.64 -9.57 -31.30
C PRO A 212 11.74 -10.10 -30.36
N GLY A 213 12.00 -9.42 -29.24
CA GLY A 213 13.04 -9.80 -28.28
C GLY A 213 14.43 -9.32 -28.68
N PRO A 214 15.51 -10.02 -28.26
CA PRO A 214 15.53 -11.35 -27.62
C PRO A 214 15.07 -11.34 -26.15
N TYR A 215 14.74 -12.51 -25.59
CA TYR A 215 14.16 -12.67 -24.25
C TYR A 215 15.15 -13.29 -23.23
N PRO A 216 15.20 -12.79 -21.98
CA PRO A 216 16.12 -13.25 -20.93
C PRO A 216 15.61 -14.54 -20.26
N ILE A 217 15.51 -15.64 -21.01
CA ILE A 217 15.02 -16.92 -20.49
C ILE A 217 16.15 -17.62 -19.71
N PRO A 218 16.04 -17.82 -18.38
CA PRO A 218 17.07 -18.51 -17.61
C PRO A 218 17.07 -20.03 -17.91
N PRO A 219 18.13 -20.79 -17.56
CA PRO A 219 18.23 -22.22 -17.86
C PRO A 219 17.10 -23.08 -17.29
N ASN A 220 16.58 -22.70 -16.11
CA ASN A 220 15.44 -23.34 -15.45
C ASN A 220 14.33 -22.30 -15.29
N PRO A 221 13.61 -21.95 -16.36
CA PRO A 221 12.59 -20.92 -16.30
C PRO A 221 11.41 -21.40 -15.44
N PRO A 222 10.94 -20.60 -14.46
CA PRO A 222 9.74 -20.92 -13.71
C PRO A 222 8.52 -20.64 -14.60
N ILE A 223 8.22 -21.58 -15.50
CA ILE A 223 7.05 -21.50 -16.36
C ILE A 223 5.83 -21.88 -15.52
N GLU A 224 4.77 -21.08 -15.60
CA GLU A 224 3.49 -21.39 -14.97
C GLU A 224 3.01 -22.79 -15.38
N PRO A 225 2.56 -23.63 -14.43
CA PRO A 225 2.00 -24.93 -14.77
C PRO A 225 0.65 -24.78 -15.50
N GLY A 226 0.33 -25.72 -16.40
CA GLY A 226 -0.97 -25.77 -17.07
C GLY A 226 -0.92 -25.32 -18.53
N GLY A 227 -2.04 -24.76 -19.02
CA GLY A 227 -2.25 -24.44 -20.43
C GLY A 227 -1.53 -23.18 -20.89
N ASP A 228 -1.60 -22.11 -20.09
CA ASP A 228 -1.12 -20.79 -20.52
C ASP A 228 0.40 -20.65 -20.45
N ARG A 229 1.07 -21.37 -19.53
CA ARG A 229 2.53 -21.50 -19.53
C ARG A 229 3.24 -20.15 -19.58
N HIS A 230 2.77 -19.22 -18.75
CA HIS A 230 3.38 -17.89 -18.66
C HIS A 230 4.82 -17.97 -18.14
N LEU A 231 5.69 -17.11 -18.67
CA LEU A 231 6.99 -16.80 -18.07
C LEU A 231 7.13 -15.30 -17.91
N LEU A 232 7.29 -14.82 -16.67
CA LEU A 232 7.55 -13.43 -16.35
C LEU A 232 8.98 -13.26 -15.84
N VAL A 233 9.79 -12.45 -16.52
CA VAL A 233 11.18 -12.19 -16.16
C VAL A 233 11.41 -10.70 -15.98
N VAL A 234 11.99 -10.31 -14.85
CA VAL A 234 12.43 -8.93 -14.60
C VAL A 234 13.93 -8.85 -14.74
N VAL A 235 14.43 -7.99 -15.61
CA VAL A 235 15.86 -7.72 -15.73
C VAL A 235 16.23 -6.59 -14.79
N GLN A 236 16.97 -6.90 -13.72
CA GLN A 236 17.26 -6.00 -12.60
C GLN A 236 17.91 -4.68 -13.05
N GLY A 237 18.96 -4.75 -13.88
CA GLY A 237 19.74 -3.59 -14.33
C GLY A 237 19.00 -2.66 -15.30
N GLU A 238 18.03 -3.21 -16.04
CA GLU A 238 17.23 -2.45 -17.01
C GLU A 238 15.90 -1.96 -16.44
N TYR A 239 15.46 -2.56 -15.33
CA TYR A 239 14.14 -2.38 -14.76
C TYR A 239 13.03 -2.59 -15.81
N ARG A 240 13.14 -3.69 -16.54
CA ARG A 240 12.17 -4.14 -17.56
C ARG A 240 11.61 -5.50 -17.19
N ALA A 241 10.32 -5.70 -17.48
CA ALA A 241 9.70 -7.02 -17.48
C ALA A 241 9.60 -7.57 -18.91
N TYR A 242 9.79 -8.88 -19.04
CA TYR A 242 9.64 -9.65 -20.25
C TYR A 242 8.62 -10.73 -19.95
N GLU A 243 7.48 -10.70 -20.63
CA GLU A 243 6.35 -11.57 -20.36
C GLU A 243 6.04 -12.38 -21.62
N LEU A 244 5.93 -13.70 -21.47
CA LEU A 244 5.68 -14.64 -22.55
C LEU A 244 4.44 -15.47 -22.22
N PHE A 245 3.55 -15.65 -23.19
CA PHE A 245 2.41 -16.57 -23.12
C PHE A 245 2.70 -17.84 -23.92
N ASN A 246 2.21 -18.98 -23.46
CA ASN A 246 2.32 -20.31 -24.07
C ASN A 246 3.76 -20.71 -24.41
N LEU A 247 4.70 -20.47 -23.49
CA LEU A 247 6.12 -20.74 -23.71
C LEU A 247 6.41 -22.24 -23.70
N ARG A 248 7.09 -22.71 -24.74
CA ARG A 248 7.43 -24.12 -24.96
C ARG A 248 8.69 -24.27 -25.81
N GLN A 249 9.29 -25.46 -25.77
CA GLN A 249 10.34 -25.85 -26.70
C GLN A 249 9.74 -26.65 -27.86
N VAL A 250 10.13 -26.29 -29.09
CA VAL A 250 9.77 -27.00 -30.33
C VAL A 250 11.05 -27.19 -31.14
N GLY A 251 11.46 -28.44 -31.36
CA GLY A 251 12.70 -28.74 -32.12
C GLY A 251 13.97 -28.13 -31.53
N GLY A 252 14.03 -27.97 -30.20
CA GLY A 252 15.16 -27.34 -29.50
C GLY A 252 15.19 -25.81 -29.55
N GLN A 253 14.16 -25.17 -30.10
CA GLN A 253 14.01 -23.71 -30.14
C GLN A 253 12.87 -23.25 -29.23
N TRP A 254 12.97 -22.04 -28.68
CA TRP A 254 11.88 -21.44 -27.93
C TRP A 254 10.77 -20.95 -28.86
N ARG A 255 9.54 -21.31 -28.52
CA ARG A 255 8.32 -20.83 -29.15
C ARG A 255 7.34 -20.38 -28.08
N ALA A 256 6.65 -19.28 -28.33
CA ALA A 256 5.60 -18.74 -27.47
C ALA A 256 4.38 -18.41 -28.32
N GLY A 257 3.21 -18.27 -27.68
CA GLY A 257 2.04 -17.68 -28.29
C GLY A 257 2.34 -16.22 -28.64
N SER A 258 2.61 -15.41 -27.62
CA SER A 258 2.95 -13.99 -27.73
C SER A 258 4.05 -13.61 -26.74
N GLY A 259 4.64 -12.43 -26.93
CA GLY A 259 5.61 -11.85 -26.02
C GLY A 259 5.54 -10.33 -25.96
N ALA A 260 5.68 -9.78 -24.76
CA ALA A 260 5.67 -8.33 -24.51
C ALA A 260 6.80 -7.92 -23.56
N ILE A 261 7.37 -6.75 -23.81
CA ILE A 261 8.46 -6.14 -23.04
C ILE A 261 7.97 -4.82 -22.46
N TRP A 262 8.09 -4.69 -21.15
CA TRP A 262 7.57 -3.57 -20.39
C TRP A 262 8.70 -2.80 -19.73
N ASP A 263 8.75 -1.50 -19.99
CA ASP A 263 9.55 -0.59 -19.20
C ASP A 263 8.83 -0.30 -17.87
N LEU A 264 9.34 -0.85 -16.77
CA LEU A 264 8.73 -0.73 -15.45
C LEU A 264 8.92 0.67 -14.85
N ALA A 265 9.80 1.51 -15.40
CA ALA A 265 9.93 2.90 -15.00
C ALA A 265 8.97 3.83 -15.76
N ALA A 266 8.63 3.50 -17.02
CA ALA A 266 7.76 4.33 -17.85
C ALA A 266 6.28 3.93 -17.79
N GLY A 267 5.97 2.62 -17.78
CA GLY A 267 4.60 2.11 -17.77
C GLY A 267 3.80 2.38 -19.04
N ASN A 268 4.47 2.25 -20.20
CA ASN A 268 3.84 2.41 -21.51
C ASN A 268 2.80 1.28 -21.77
N ALA A 269 1.69 1.62 -22.42
CA ALA A 269 0.72 0.66 -22.94
C ALA A 269 1.19 0.05 -24.26
N ARG A 270 0.60 -1.09 -24.67
CA ARG A 270 0.81 -1.66 -26.01
C ARG A 270 0.16 -0.76 -27.08
N PRO A 271 0.59 -0.86 -28.36
CA PRO A 271 -0.15 -0.28 -29.47
C PRO A 271 -1.62 -0.73 -29.47
N ALA A 272 -2.52 0.17 -29.90
CA ALA A 272 -3.93 -0.14 -30.02
C ALA A 272 -4.17 -1.36 -30.94
N GLY A 273 -4.98 -2.30 -30.47
CA GLY A 273 -5.28 -3.55 -31.15
C GLY A 273 -4.26 -4.67 -30.91
N TRP A 274 -3.17 -4.44 -30.17
CA TRP A 274 -2.18 -5.47 -29.89
C TRP A 274 -2.45 -6.18 -28.57
N THR A 275 -2.41 -7.51 -28.58
CA THR A 275 -2.34 -8.33 -27.36
C THR A 275 -0.96 -8.23 -26.67
N SER A 276 -0.81 -8.94 -25.57
CA SER A 276 0.47 -9.16 -24.85
C SER A 276 0.55 -10.63 -24.43
N ALA A 277 1.29 -10.95 -23.37
CA ALA A 277 1.14 -12.24 -22.68
C ALA A 277 -0.23 -12.38 -21.98
N ASP A 278 -1.01 -11.31 -21.90
CA ASP A 278 -2.35 -11.21 -21.32
C ASP A 278 -3.33 -10.80 -22.42
N ALA A 279 -4.53 -11.39 -22.46
CA ALA A 279 -5.44 -11.19 -23.60
C ALA A 279 -5.92 -9.74 -23.79
N ALA A 280 -5.97 -8.92 -22.74
CA ALA A 280 -6.32 -7.50 -22.81
C ALA A 280 -5.20 -6.63 -23.40
N GLY A 281 -4.01 -7.20 -23.65
CA GLY A 281 -2.81 -6.45 -24.00
C GLY A 281 -2.21 -5.69 -22.81
N LEU A 282 -2.51 -6.13 -21.60
CA LEU A 282 -1.99 -5.56 -20.35
C LEU A 282 -0.68 -6.26 -19.93
N PRO A 283 0.14 -5.63 -19.07
CA PRO A 283 1.20 -6.35 -18.37
C PRO A 283 0.60 -7.24 -17.26
N ILE A 284 1.13 -8.46 -17.07
CA ILE A 284 0.66 -9.40 -16.03
C ILE A 284 1.25 -9.03 -14.68
N LEU A 285 2.57 -8.87 -14.59
CA LEU A 285 3.31 -8.68 -13.33
C LEU A 285 2.75 -7.54 -12.45
N PRO A 286 2.41 -6.35 -12.98
CA PRO A 286 1.88 -5.24 -12.18
C PRO A 286 0.48 -5.52 -11.61
N GLY A 287 -0.24 -6.52 -12.13
CA GLY A 287 -1.57 -6.90 -11.65
C GLY A 287 -1.57 -8.03 -10.62
N LEU A 288 -0.41 -8.64 -10.32
CA LEU A 288 -0.34 -9.79 -9.41
C LEU A 288 -0.36 -9.37 -7.94
N VAL A 289 -1.08 -10.13 -7.11
CA VAL A 289 -0.87 -10.10 -5.66
C VAL A 289 0.48 -10.77 -5.33
N ARG A 290 1.37 -10.04 -4.65
CA ARG A 290 2.72 -10.55 -4.29
C ARG A 290 2.91 -10.69 -2.78
N TYR A 291 3.69 -11.69 -2.39
CA TYR A 291 3.92 -12.02 -0.98
C TYR A 291 4.62 -10.88 -0.23
N ASP A 292 5.65 -10.28 -0.82
CA ASP A 292 6.42 -9.19 -0.24
C ASP A 292 5.53 -7.98 0.06
N GLU A 293 4.60 -7.63 -0.82
CA GLU A 293 3.69 -6.51 -0.59
C GLU A 293 2.70 -6.77 0.54
N VAL A 294 2.19 -8.00 0.62
CA VAL A 294 1.16 -8.37 1.61
C VAL A 294 1.75 -8.61 3.00
N HIS A 295 2.86 -9.34 3.09
CA HIS A 295 3.41 -9.82 4.35
C HIS A 295 4.61 -9.02 4.85
N GLU A 296 5.42 -8.45 3.97
CA GLU A 296 6.66 -7.75 4.36
C GLU A 296 6.42 -6.24 4.40
N ARG A 297 5.79 -5.68 3.36
CA ARG A 297 5.47 -4.25 3.25
C ARG A 297 4.16 -3.87 3.95
N GLY A 298 3.18 -4.78 3.93
CA GLY A 298 1.85 -4.55 4.51
C GLY A 298 0.97 -3.58 3.72
N GLU A 299 1.29 -3.33 2.45
CA GLU A 299 0.54 -2.45 1.55
C GLU A 299 0.80 -2.83 0.08
N ILE A 300 -0.27 -2.92 -0.70
CA ILE A 300 -0.24 -2.97 -2.17
C ILE A 300 -0.65 -1.58 -2.69
N THR A 301 0.14 -1.03 -3.62
CA THR A 301 -0.03 0.36 -4.12
C THR A 301 -0.46 0.45 -5.57
N HIS A 302 -1.00 -0.63 -6.10
CA HIS A 302 -1.42 -0.76 -7.49
C HIS A 302 -2.74 -1.53 -7.59
N ALA A 303 -3.37 -1.45 -8.76
CA ALA A 303 -4.52 -2.26 -9.12
C ALA A 303 -4.11 -3.72 -9.31
N LEU A 304 -5.06 -4.62 -9.10
CA LEU A 304 -4.88 -6.05 -9.32
C LEU A 304 -5.49 -6.47 -10.66
N ARG A 305 -5.18 -7.66 -11.15
CA ARG A 305 -5.83 -8.24 -12.34
C ARG A 305 -6.77 -9.38 -11.98
N PHE A 306 -7.83 -9.53 -12.76
CA PHE A 306 -8.73 -10.66 -12.65
C PHE A 306 -9.32 -11.05 -14.00
N THR A 307 -9.98 -12.21 -14.05
CA THR A 307 -10.63 -12.73 -15.25
C THR A 307 -12.14 -12.82 -15.12
N VAL A 308 -12.82 -12.84 -16.27
CA VAL A 308 -14.26 -13.06 -16.40
C VAL A 308 -14.52 -14.07 -17.52
N SER A 309 -15.60 -14.84 -17.45
CA SER A 309 -15.88 -15.90 -18.42
C SER A 309 -16.30 -15.39 -19.79
N ARG A 310 -16.84 -14.17 -19.83
CA ARG A 310 -17.30 -13.52 -21.04
C ARG A 310 -16.87 -12.06 -21.04
N THR A 311 -16.27 -11.64 -22.15
CA THR A 311 -16.02 -10.24 -22.46
C THR A 311 -16.70 -9.85 -23.76
N ARG A 312 -16.86 -8.54 -23.98
CA ARG A 312 -17.27 -7.99 -25.28
C ARG A 312 -16.08 -7.63 -26.15
N ARG A 313 -16.33 -7.47 -27.45
CA ARG A 313 -15.42 -7.00 -28.49
C ARG A 313 -15.15 -5.50 -28.34
N ALA A 314 -14.59 -5.10 -27.20
CA ALA A 314 -14.21 -3.74 -26.86
C ALA A 314 -13.20 -3.75 -25.71
N TYR A 315 -12.44 -2.67 -25.56
CA TYR A 315 -11.52 -2.50 -24.43
C TYR A 315 -11.51 -1.05 -23.90
N LEU A 316 -10.97 -0.88 -22.69
CA LEU A 316 -10.71 0.41 -22.06
C LEU A 316 -9.20 0.55 -21.79
N PRO A 317 -8.57 1.67 -22.18
CA PRO A 317 -7.17 1.94 -21.81
C PRO A 317 -6.94 1.82 -20.28
N PRO A 318 -5.80 1.29 -19.83
CA PRO A 318 -4.60 0.97 -20.62
C PRO A 318 -4.64 -0.37 -21.35
N ALA A 319 -5.74 -1.13 -21.29
CA ALA A 319 -5.89 -2.28 -22.17
C ALA A 319 -5.89 -1.81 -23.63
N SER A 320 -5.42 -2.67 -24.52
CA SER A 320 -5.23 -2.37 -25.94
C SER A 320 -5.94 -3.36 -26.84
N HIS A 321 -6.50 -4.43 -26.30
CA HIS A 321 -7.03 -5.54 -27.07
C HIS A 321 -8.30 -6.14 -26.45
N TRP A 322 -9.09 -6.84 -27.28
CA TRP A 322 -10.28 -7.59 -26.88
C TRP A 322 -10.13 -9.04 -27.33
N ALA A 323 -10.64 -10.01 -26.56
CA ALA A 323 -10.52 -11.43 -26.89
C ALA A 323 -11.88 -12.11 -27.09
N SER A 324 -12.83 -11.40 -27.69
CA SER A 324 -14.20 -11.87 -27.89
C SER A 324 -14.81 -11.33 -29.17
N SER A 325 -15.78 -12.05 -29.72
CA SER A 325 -16.65 -11.58 -30.80
C SER A 325 -17.99 -11.03 -30.31
N SER A 326 -18.30 -11.13 -29.01
CA SER A 326 -19.56 -10.64 -28.43
C SER A 326 -19.68 -9.13 -28.56
N THR A 327 -20.87 -8.63 -28.87
CA THR A 327 -21.17 -7.19 -28.90
C THR A 327 -22.21 -6.79 -27.87
N ASP A 328 -22.56 -7.70 -26.95
CA ASP A 328 -23.49 -7.42 -25.85
C ASP A 328 -22.91 -6.29 -24.97
N PRO A 329 -23.61 -5.15 -24.81
CA PRO A 329 -23.11 -4.04 -24.02
C PRO A 329 -23.03 -4.34 -22.52
N LEU A 330 -23.63 -5.44 -22.05
CA LEU A 330 -23.54 -5.89 -20.65
C LEU A 330 -22.40 -6.89 -20.40
N ASP A 331 -21.78 -7.45 -21.44
CA ASP A 331 -20.54 -8.20 -21.28
C ASP A 331 -19.40 -7.20 -20.95
N PRO A 332 -18.55 -7.45 -19.94
CA PRO A 332 -17.42 -6.58 -19.60
C PRO A 332 -16.46 -6.35 -20.79
N PRO A 333 -16.00 -5.11 -21.07
CA PRO A 333 -14.84 -4.93 -21.95
C PRO A 333 -13.54 -5.34 -21.23
N MET A 334 -12.52 -5.71 -22.00
CA MET A 334 -11.16 -5.79 -21.45
C MET A 334 -10.74 -4.42 -20.90
N GLY A 335 -9.96 -4.41 -19.82
CA GLY A 335 -9.60 -3.18 -19.11
C GLY A 335 -10.70 -2.59 -18.22
N MET A 336 -11.91 -3.18 -18.17
CA MET A 336 -12.94 -2.76 -17.21
C MET A 336 -12.41 -2.85 -15.79
N ARG A 337 -12.59 -1.78 -15.00
CA ARG A 337 -12.14 -1.73 -13.61
C ARG A 337 -13.32 -1.87 -12.67
N VAL A 338 -13.19 -2.76 -11.69
CA VAL A 338 -14.11 -2.90 -10.57
C VAL A 338 -13.39 -2.57 -9.27
N ARG A 339 -14.10 -2.04 -8.28
CA ARG A 339 -13.56 -1.84 -6.92
C ARG A 339 -14.46 -2.45 -5.87
N LEU A 340 -13.86 -2.86 -4.76
CA LEU A 340 -14.59 -3.28 -3.57
C LEU A 340 -15.28 -2.05 -2.98
N LYS A 341 -16.56 -2.18 -2.63
CA LYS A 341 -17.33 -1.07 -2.04
C LYS A 341 -16.67 -0.55 -0.77
N ALA A 342 -16.65 0.76 -0.60
CA ALA A 342 -16.08 1.40 0.60
C ALA A 342 -16.76 0.91 1.91
N SER A 343 -18.05 0.58 1.83
CA SER A 343 -18.86 0.07 2.96
C SER A 343 -18.56 -1.38 3.34
N PHE A 344 -17.76 -2.11 2.57
CA PHE A 344 -17.44 -3.51 2.89
C PHE A 344 -16.63 -3.57 4.20
N ASP A 345 -17.11 -4.33 5.18
CA ASP A 345 -16.41 -4.51 6.45
C ASP A 345 -15.29 -5.54 6.31
N GLU A 346 -14.05 -5.07 6.46
CA GLU A 346 -12.84 -5.90 6.41
C GLU A 346 -12.35 -6.34 7.80
N SER A 347 -13.02 -5.91 8.88
CA SER A 347 -12.53 -6.09 10.26
C SER A 347 -12.34 -7.56 10.65
N GLY A 348 -13.22 -8.44 10.14
CA GLY A 348 -13.19 -9.88 10.36
C GLY A 348 -12.12 -10.66 9.59
N TYR A 349 -11.37 -10.01 8.69
CA TYR A 349 -10.35 -10.68 7.87
C TYR A 349 -8.99 -10.73 8.58
N PRO A 350 -8.16 -11.76 8.28
CA PRO A 350 -6.76 -11.79 8.70
C PRO A 350 -6.02 -10.53 8.27
N ALA A 351 -5.08 -10.06 9.09
CA ALA A 351 -4.33 -8.82 8.81
C ALA A 351 -3.70 -8.79 7.40
N PRO A 352 -3.08 -9.87 6.88
CA PRO A 352 -2.58 -9.91 5.50
C PRO A 352 -3.68 -9.75 4.44
N MET A 353 -4.85 -10.36 4.64
CA MET A 353 -5.94 -10.26 3.67
C MET A 353 -6.56 -8.86 3.65
N ARG A 354 -6.57 -8.15 4.78
CA ARG A 354 -6.97 -6.73 4.82
C ARG A 354 -6.08 -5.85 3.94
N VAL A 355 -4.83 -6.22 3.71
CA VAL A 355 -3.95 -5.51 2.77
C VAL A 355 -4.52 -5.58 1.35
N ILE A 356 -4.91 -6.78 0.91
CA ILE A 356 -5.53 -7.01 -0.40
C ILE A 356 -6.88 -6.31 -0.49
N LEU A 357 -7.73 -6.39 0.54
CA LEU A 357 -9.04 -5.72 0.56
C LEU A 357 -8.92 -4.20 0.44
N ARG A 358 -7.94 -3.59 1.12
CA ARG A 358 -7.65 -2.15 1.00
C ARG A 358 -7.19 -1.78 -0.41
N ALA A 359 -6.38 -2.62 -1.04
CA ALA A 359 -5.97 -2.43 -2.43
C ALA A 359 -7.18 -2.52 -3.37
N LEU A 360 -8.06 -3.50 -3.18
CA LEU A 360 -9.30 -3.64 -3.96
C LEU A 360 -10.28 -2.46 -3.76
N LYS A 361 -10.29 -1.81 -2.59
CA LYS A 361 -11.05 -0.57 -2.37
C LYS A 361 -10.41 0.62 -3.09
N ARG A 362 -9.10 0.80 -2.89
CA ARG A 362 -8.37 1.99 -3.31
C ARG A 362 -8.00 2.00 -4.78
N TYR A 363 -7.49 0.89 -5.29
CA TYR A 363 -7.05 0.73 -6.66
C TYR A 363 -7.95 -0.23 -7.46
N GLY A 364 -8.76 -1.05 -6.81
CA GLY A 364 -9.61 -2.00 -7.53
C GLY A 364 -8.82 -3.05 -8.32
N MET A 365 -9.50 -3.67 -9.27
CA MET A 365 -8.94 -4.69 -10.14
C MET A 365 -9.48 -4.56 -11.56
N ILE A 366 -8.65 -4.98 -12.52
CA ILE A 366 -8.84 -4.77 -13.96
C ILE A 366 -9.12 -6.10 -14.64
N VAL A 367 -10.16 -6.15 -15.48
CA VAL A 367 -10.45 -7.30 -16.36
C VAL A 367 -9.31 -7.42 -17.36
N ALA A 368 -8.56 -8.51 -17.25
CA ALA A 368 -7.33 -8.73 -18.03
C ALA A 368 -7.47 -9.88 -19.02
N ASP A 369 -8.27 -10.90 -18.69
CA ASP A 369 -8.42 -12.06 -19.57
C ASP A 369 -9.82 -12.69 -19.49
N ASN A 370 -10.10 -13.54 -20.47
CA ASN A 370 -11.19 -14.48 -20.41
C ASN A 370 -10.74 -15.69 -19.56
N GLY A 371 -11.50 -15.99 -18.51
CA GLY A 371 -11.20 -17.07 -17.60
C GLY A 371 -12.38 -17.35 -16.69
N SER A 372 -12.18 -18.00 -15.56
CA SER A 372 -13.28 -18.17 -14.60
C SER A 372 -13.63 -16.84 -13.93
N ASP A 373 -14.92 -16.59 -13.72
CA ASP A 373 -15.39 -15.32 -13.16
C ASP A 373 -14.74 -15.01 -11.80
N PHE A 374 -14.18 -13.80 -11.69
CA PHE A 374 -13.61 -13.26 -10.45
C PHE A 374 -12.40 -14.03 -9.90
N TYR A 375 -11.61 -14.64 -10.78
CA TYR A 375 -10.31 -15.21 -10.41
C TYR A 375 -9.26 -14.09 -10.29
N LEU A 376 -8.84 -13.80 -9.06
CA LEU A 376 -7.82 -12.82 -8.70
C LEU A 376 -6.44 -13.46 -8.79
N SER A 377 -5.60 -12.99 -9.69
CA SER A 377 -4.26 -13.57 -9.89
C SER A 377 -3.24 -13.08 -8.87
N GLY A 378 -2.33 -13.97 -8.50
CA GLY A 378 -1.17 -13.65 -7.65
C GLY A 378 0.02 -14.54 -7.96
N THR A 379 1.11 -14.33 -7.24
CA THR A 379 2.36 -15.06 -7.46
C THR A 379 2.34 -16.44 -6.83
N ALA A 380 2.88 -17.43 -7.55
CA ALA A 380 3.17 -18.75 -6.99
C ALA A 380 4.29 -18.64 -5.94
N ASP A 381 3.94 -18.70 -4.66
CA ASP A 381 4.88 -18.58 -3.54
C ASP A 381 4.55 -19.58 -2.41
N ALA A 382 5.52 -20.40 -2.02
CA ALA A 382 5.35 -21.42 -1.00
C ALA A 382 5.13 -20.84 0.41
N ARG A 383 5.37 -19.54 0.61
CA ARG A 383 5.19 -18.85 1.89
C ARG A 383 3.74 -18.45 2.16
N TRP A 384 2.87 -18.51 1.15
CA TRP A 384 1.45 -18.21 1.32
C TRP A 384 0.77 -19.11 2.36
N ASN A 385 -0.30 -18.60 2.95
CA ASN A 385 -1.19 -19.41 3.77
C ASN A 385 -2.54 -19.57 3.06
N ASP A 386 -2.77 -20.75 2.49
CA ASP A 386 -3.97 -21.01 1.70
C ASP A 386 -5.26 -20.88 2.51
N GLY A 387 -5.22 -21.18 3.82
CA GLY A 387 -6.34 -20.97 4.72
C GLY A 387 -6.72 -19.48 4.83
N MET A 388 -5.72 -18.60 4.93
CA MET A 388 -5.93 -17.15 4.92
C MET A 388 -6.40 -16.67 3.55
N ASN A 389 -5.74 -17.09 2.46
CA ASN A 389 -6.14 -16.71 1.10
C ASN A 389 -7.60 -17.09 0.84
N ASN A 390 -8.02 -18.30 1.23
CA ASN A 390 -9.39 -18.77 1.08
C ASN A 390 -10.44 -17.94 1.83
N THR A 391 -10.07 -17.09 2.80
CA THR A 391 -11.03 -16.15 3.40
C THR A 391 -11.55 -15.15 2.37
N LEU A 392 -10.77 -14.81 1.33
CA LEU A 392 -11.20 -13.94 0.22
C LEU A 392 -12.39 -14.50 -0.56
N LYS A 393 -12.63 -15.83 -0.51
CA LYS A 393 -13.82 -16.47 -1.11
C LYS A 393 -15.14 -16.10 -0.43
N GLN A 394 -15.10 -15.36 0.68
CA GLN A 394 -16.29 -14.79 1.30
C GLN A 394 -16.81 -13.56 0.52
N LEU A 395 -15.95 -12.88 -0.25
CA LEU A 395 -16.35 -11.79 -1.12
C LEU A 395 -17.19 -12.33 -2.26
N ARG A 396 -18.24 -11.59 -2.60
CA ARG A 396 -19.10 -11.84 -3.74
C ARG A 396 -18.95 -10.75 -4.77
N VAL A 397 -19.30 -11.05 -6.02
CA VAL A 397 -19.41 -10.05 -7.09
C VAL A 397 -20.30 -8.87 -6.66
N SER A 398 -21.37 -9.13 -5.89
CA SER A 398 -22.25 -8.09 -5.33
C SER A 398 -21.57 -7.10 -4.38
N ASP A 399 -20.38 -7.41 -3.86
CA ASP A 399 -19.62 -6.52 -2.98
C ASP A 399 -18.80 -5.49 -3.76
N PHE A 400 -18.74 -5.63 -5.09
CA PHE A 400 -18.01 -4.76 -5.98
C PHE A 400 -18.94 -3.78 -6.72
N GLU A 401 -18.32 -2.79 -7.34
CA GLU A 401 -18.96 -1.87 -8.27
C GLU A 401 -18.03 -1.60 -9.45
N VAL A 402 -18.61 -1.48 -10.65
CA VAL A 402 -17.89 -1.08 -11.86
C VAL A 402 -17.59 0.42 -11.76
N VAL A 403 -16.33 0.77 -11.94
CA VAL A 403 -15.88 2.16 -12.00
C VAL A 403 -16.32 2.73 -13.35
N ARG A 404 -16.74 4.00 -13.38
CA ARG A 404 -17.21 4.69 -14.57
C ARG A 404 -16.29 4.44 -15.75
N MET A 405 -16.83 3.81 -16.79
CA MET A 405 -16.07 3.53 -18.00
C MET A 405 -15.99 4.78 -18.87
N GLN A 406 -14.77 5.21 -19.22
CA GLN A 406 -14.51 6.33 -20.11
C GLN A 406 -13.48 5.92 -21.16
N GLY A 407 -13.67 6.38 -22.41
CA GLY A 407 -12.74 6.05 -23.50
C GLY A 407 -12.85 4.61 -24.00
N LEU A 408 -14.06 4.05 -24.02
CA LEU A 408 -14.30 2.72 -24.58
C LEU A 408 -13.90 2.69 -26.06
N VAL A 409 -13.01 1.77 -26.41
CA VAL A 409 -12.60 1.53 -27.80
C VAL A 409 -13.36 0.32 -28.33
N THR A 410 -14.04 0.53 -29.45
CA THR A 410 -14.70 -0.51 -30.24
C THR A 410 -14.00 -0.65 -31.59
N PRO A 411 -14.12 -1.80 -32.25
CA PRO A 411 -13.50 -2.08 -33.55
C PRO A 411 -13.92 -1.16 -34.70
#